data_AF-A0A8T3YHY0-F1
#
_entry.id   AF-A0A8T3YHY0-F1
#
_cell.length_a   1.000
_cell.length_b   1.000
_cell.length_c   1.000
_cell.angle_alpha   90.00
_cell.angle_beta   90.00
_cell.angle_gamma   90.00
#
_symmetry.space_group_name_H-M   'P 1'
#
loop_
_entity.id
_entity.type
_entity.pdbx_description
1 polymer ?
#
loop_
_entity_poly.entity_id
_entity_poly.type
_entity_poly.pdbx_seq_one_letter_code
_entity_poly.pdbx_strand_id
1 'polypeptide(L)'
;MHTGRKGFIHIVEIVVISLSVLLLVHTISSLPKPTAQWEEESLRILASDMLFTLDAKGSDWLDGRQVQKDIAAILDGTSISYQVTVRNVPKRTLSVSCYCSESEAAMASAALQPFALLGRQFAATVNRTTNPFGPGYDVAVLGQDGIGLAPEAERFLQAGKGVVIIANLRKEDLAQGLGRLLAADWNGTAPIAGLPARLQPAANSRYYNIVKYFRHASSLYLGDSLDAHFSGERLHPADNDTERIILAQESGAIAALANPVGKGRAAWLLPSSEQNRLLRSLVLWASGESMVFGARVPDPVAVAMLTSVEQDGLFQPLAVELQLGYLFQD
;
A
#
# COMPACT_ATOMS: atom_id res chain seq x y z
N MET A 1 -41.98 77.34 7.48
CA MET A 1 -42.12 75.87 7.35
C MET A 1 -40.84 75.28 6.76
N HIS A 2 -39.80 75.00 7.55
CA HIS A 2 -38.59 74.30 7.04
C HIS A 2 -37.90 73.37 8.07
N THR A 3 -38.43 73.27 9.29
CA THR A 3 -37.83 72.46 10.37
C THR A 3 -38.16 70.97 10.29
N GLY A 4 -39.29 70.59 9.67
CA GLY A 4 -39.68 69.17 9.52
C GLY A 4 -38.81 68.35 8.55
N ARG A 5 -38.22 68.99 7.53
CA ARG A 5 -37.37 68.29 6.55
C ARG A 5 -36.04 67.81 7.14
N LYS A 6 -35.46 68.55 8.08
CA LYS A 6 -34.18 68.16 8.72
C LYS A 6 -34.34 66.95 9.65
N GLY A 7 -35.45 66.88 10.40
CA GLY A 7 -35.73 65.73 11.28
C GLY A 7 -35.96 64.43 10.51
N PHE A 8 -36.69 64.49 9.39
CA PHE A 8 -36.93 63.30 8.55
C PHE A 8 -35.63 62.78 7.92
N ILE A 9 -34.74 63.66 7.45
CA ILE A 9 -33.44 63.27 6.87
C ILE A 9 -32.59 62.54 7.91
N HIS A 10 -32.54 63.03 9.16
CA HIS A 10 -31.77 62.38 10.22
C HIS A 10 -32.32 61.01 10.61
N ILE A 11 -33.64 60.84 10.65
CA ILE A 11 -34.25 59.53 10.93
C ILE A 11 -33.90 58.53 9.82
N VAL A 12 -33.99 58.94 8.55
CA VAL A 12 -33.63 58.08 7.41
C VAL A 12 -32.15 57.71 7.46
N GLU A 13 -31.26 58.65 7.79
CA GLU A 13 -29.82 58.42 7.93
C GLU A 13 -29.50 57.40 9.02
N ILE A 14 -30.12 57.52 10.20
CA ILE A 14 -29.95 56.56 11.30
C ILE A 14 -30.43 55.17 10.89
N VAL A 15 -31.57 55.07 10.19
CA VAL A 15 -32.10 53.79 9.71
C VAL A 15 -31.15 53.15 8.70
N VAL A 16 -30.62 53.93 7.75
CA VAL A 16 -29.68 53.43 6.74
C VAL A 16 -28.37 52.98 7.37
N ILE A 17 -27.82 53.74 8.31
CA ILE A 17 -26.59 53.35 9.03
C ILE A 17 -26.83 52.07 9.83
N SER A 18 -27.96 51.98 10.53
CA SER A 18 -28.32 50.82 11.35
C SER A 18 -28.50 49.57 10.49
N LEU A 19 -29.17 49.68 9.33
CA LEU A 19 -29.30 48.60 8.34
C LEU A 19 -27.95 48.19 7.78
N SER A 20 -27.08 49.15 7.48
CA SER A 20 -25.74 48.88 6.95
C SER A 20 -24.88 48.11 7.95
N VAL A 21 -24.93 48.47 9.24
CA VAL A 21 -24.23 47.78 10.32
C VAL A 21 -24.79 46.36 10.53
N LEU A 22 -26.12 46.21 10.54
CA LEU A 22 -26.76 44.90 10.66
C LEU A 22 -26.39 43.97 9.50
N LEU A 23 -26.36 44.51 8.28
CA LEU A 23 -25.99 43.76 7.08
C LEU A 23 -24.51 43.38 7.10
N LEU A 24 -23.63 44.25 7.61
CA LEU A 24 -22.21 43.95 7.79
C LEU A 24 -21.99 42.84 8.83
N VAL A 25 -22.67 42.93 9.98
CA VAL A 25 -22.62 41.90 11.04
C VAL A 25 -23.17 40.57 10.52
N HIS A 26 -24.27 40.62 9.76
CA HIS A 26 -24.83 39.42 9.14
C HIS A 26 -23.85 38.80 8.13
N THR A 27 -23.22 39.61 7.28
CA THR A 27 -22.25 39.14 6.29
C THR A 27 -21.04 38.50 6.98
N ILE A 28 -20.48 39.14 8.01
CA ILE A 28 -19.33 38.62 8.77
C ILE A 28 -19.70 37.35 9.54
N SER A 29 -20.91 37.25 10.09
CA SER A 29 -21.38 36.04 10.80
C SER A 29 -21.77 34.90 9.86
N SER A 30 -22.09 35.19 8.61
CA SER A 30 -22.40 34.21 7.56
C SER A 30 -21.19 33.71 6.77
N LEU A 31 -20.01 34.33 6.96
CA LEU A 31 -18.77 33.77 6.42
C LEU A 31 -18.56 32.38 7.03
N PRO A 32 -18.33 31.33 6.21
CA PRO A 32 -18.01 30.01 6.74
C PRO A 32 -16.80 30.15 7.66
N LYS A 33 -16.96 29.79 8.94
CA LYS A 33 -15.85 29.85 9.89
C LYS A 33 -14.76 28.90 9.40
N PRO A 34 -13.51 29.37 9.19
CA PRO A 34 -12.41 28.53 8.69
C PRO A 34 -11.91 27.50 9.73
N THR A 35 -12.57 27.38 10.88
CA THR A 35 -12.14 26.52 11.99
C THR A 35 -12.06 25.05 11.61
N ALA A 36 -12.98 24.56 10.77
CA ALA A 36 -12.96 23.17 10.31
C ALA A 36 -11.73 22.85 9.42
N GLN A 37 -11.31 23.79 8.57
CA GLN A 37 -10.14 23.62 7.72
C GLN A 37 -8.82 23.75 8.49
N TRP A 38 -8.78 24.61 9.51
CA TRP A 38 -7.59 24.78 10.32
C TRP A 38 -7.28 23.55 11.19
N GLU A 39 -8.29 22.93 11.79
CA GLU A 39 -8.13 21.72 12.58
C GLU A 39 -7.65 20.54 11.73
N GLU A 40 -8.26 20.35 10.56
CA GLU A 40 -7.86 19.33 9.59
C GLU A 40 -6.41 19.53 9.13
N GLU A 41 -6.03 20.74 8.72
CA GLU A 41 -4.66 20.99 8.26
C GLU A 41 -3.63 20.99 9.38
N SER A 42 -4.00 21.38 10.60
CA SER A 42 -3.13 21.25 11.77
C SER A 42 -2.83 19.77 12.07
N LEU A 43 -3.85 18.91 12.02
CA LEU A 43 -3.69 17.46 12.18
C LEU A 43 -2.84 16.86 11.06
N ARG A 44 -3.03 17.30 9.82
CA ARG A 44 -2.26 16.83 8.67
C ARG A 44 -0.78 17.20 8.77
N ILE A 45 -0.48 18.44 9.18
CA ILE A 45 0.90 18.89 9.45
C ILE A 45 1.51 18.07 10.58
N LEU A 46 0.80 17.89 11.70
CA LEU A 46 1.28 17.09 12.83
C LEU A 46 1.59 15.65 12.43
N ALA A 47 0.72 15.00 11.66
CA ALA A 47 0.97 13.66 11.17
C ALA A 47 2.25 13.61 10.31
N SER A 48 2.44 14.57 9.41
CA SER A 48 3.64 14.67 8.59
C SER A 48 4.91 14.84 9.44
N ASP A 49 4.87 15.73 10.44
CA ASP A 49 5.98 15.98 11.35
C ASP A 49 6.32 14.77 12.22
N MET A 50 5.29 14.05 12.70
CA MET A 50 5.48 12.79 13.43
C MET A 50 6.24 11.78 12.59
N LEU A 51 5.84 11.63 11.33
CA LEU A 51 6.42 10.67 10.41
C LEU A 51 7.87 11.00 10.08
N PHE A 52 8.16 12.28 9.82
CA PHE A 52 9.51 12.77 9.63
C PHE A 52 10.37 12.56 10.89
N THR A 53 9.81 12.79 12.06
CA THR A 53 10.52 12.61 13.34
C THR A 53 10.86 11.15 13.60
N LEU A 54 9.92 10.24 13.35
CA LEU A 54 10.13 8.80 13.49
C LEU A 54 11.20 8.28 12.53
N ASP A 55 11.22 8.81 11.30
CA ASP A 55 12.26 8.50 10.32
C ASP A 55 13.64 9.01 10.77
N ALA A 56 13.74 10.29 11.11
CA ALA A 56 14.99 10.90 11.57
C ALA A 56 15.56 10.23 12.82
N LYS A 57 14.70 9.67 13.68
CA LYS A 57 15.07 8.89 14.87
C LYS A 57 15.58 7.48 14.53
N GLY A 58 15.32 7.00 13.31
CA GLY A 58 15.58 5.61 12.91
C GLY A 58 14.67 4.61 13.60
N SER A 59 13.40 4.98 13.84
CA SER A 59 12.41 4.06 14.41
C SER A 59 12.26 2.83 13.52
N ASP A 60 12.28 1.64 14.13
CA ASP A 60 12.10 0.40 13.37
C ASP A 60 10.63 0.20 13.02
N TRP A 61 10.25 0.60 11.81
CA TRP A 61 8.90 0.44 11.28
C TRP A 61 8.41 -1.01 11.21
N LEU A 62 9.33 -1.98 11.31
CA LEU A 62 9.01 -3.41 11.38
C LEU A 62 8.70 -3.88 12.81
N ASP A 63 9.02 -3.07 13.82
CA ASP A 63 8.69 -3.33 15.22
C ASP A 63 7.53 -2.43 15.65
N GLY A 64 6.33 -2.97 15.55
CA GLY A 64 5.12 -2.25 15.92
C GLY A 64 5.12 -1.71 17.35
N ARG A 65 5.76 -2.40 18.30
CA ARG A 65 5.83 -1.95 19.69
C ARG A 65 6.77 -0.75 19.83
N GLN A 66 7.89 -0.78 19.11
CA GLN A 66 8.80 0.37 19.07
C GLN A 66 8.12 1.59 18.44
N VAL A 67 7.49 1.41 17.28
CA VAL A 67 6.74 2.49 16.58
C VAL A 67 5.66 3.07 17.49
N GLN A 68 4.86 2.22 18.15
CA GLN A 68 3.84 2.66 19.09
C GLN A 68 4.43 3.47 20.25
N LYS A 69 5.53 3.02 20.84
CA LYS A 69 6.21 3.73 21.93
C LYS A 69 6.74 5.08 21.47
N ASP A 70 7.33 5.15 20.27
CA ASP A 70 7.89 6.38 19.73
C ASP A 70 6.78 7.39 19.39
N ILE A 71 5.66 6.94 18.83
CA ILE A 71 4.46 7.78 18.60
C ILE A 71 3.88 8.29 19.91
N ALA A 72 3.73 7.41 20.91
CA ALA A 72 3.20 7.79 22.22
C ALA A 72 4.09 8.85 22.89
N ALA A 73 5.41 8.81 22.67
CA ALA A 73 6.33 9.82 23.19
C ALA A 73 6.18 11.18 22.48
N ILE A 74 5.82 11.21 21.19
CA ILE A 74 5.55 12.46 20.45
C ILE A 74 4.23 13.09 20.92
N LEU A 75 3.24 12.25 21.20
CA LEU A 75 1.89 12.68 21.59
C LEU A 75 1.69 12.79 23.11
N ASP A 76 2.74 12.61 23.90
CA ASP A 76 2.66 12.66 25.35
C ASP A 76 2.16 14.04 25.82
N GLY A 77 1.16 14.05 26.71
CA GLY A 77 0.51 15.26 27.19
C GLY A 77 -0.43 15.97 26.20
N THR A 78 -0.71 15.38 25.03
CA THR A 78 -1.72 15.91 24.08
C THR A 78 -3.08 15.23 24.27
N SER A 79 -4.17 15.94 23.96
CA SER A 79 -5.55 15.39 23.96
C SER A 79 -5.93 14.74 22.62
N ILE A 80 -4.95 14.30 21.83
CA ILE A 80 -5.16 13.81 20.47
C ILE A 80 -5.43 12.31 20.52
N SER A 81 -6.54 11.88 19.91
CA SER A 81 -6.79 10.46 19.68
C SER A 81 -6.17 10.08 18.34
N TYR A 82 -5.44 8.97 18.29
CA TYR A 82 -4.73 8.59 17.07
C TYR A 82 -4.89 7.11 16.79
N GLN A 83 -4.92 6.79 15.51
CA GLN A 83 -4.83 5.44 15.00
C GLN A 83 -3.73 5.38 13.94
N VAL A 84 -2.61 4.75 14.26
CA VAL A 84 -1.56 4.56 13.26
C VAL A 84 -1.69 3.18 12.65
N THR A 85 -1.83 3.13 11.33
CA THR A 85 -1.88 1.88 10.59
C THR A 85 -0.62 1.73 9.74
N VAL A 86 0.29 0.88 10.20
CA VAL A 86 1.45 0.47 9.40
C VAL A 86 1.04 -0.72 8.56
N ARG A 87 0.95 -0.51 7.25
CA ARG A 87 0.51 -1.56 6.31
C ARG A 87 1.72 -2.21 5.69
N ASN A 88 1.64 -3.52 5.50
CA ASN A 88 2.57 -4.33 4.73
C ASN A 88 3.86 -4.74 5.47
N VAL A 89 3.87 -4.75 6.81
CA VAL A 89 5.08 -5.14 7.57
C VAL A 89 5.39 -6.62 7.41
N PRO A 90 6.51 -7.02 6.78
CA PRO A 90 6.88 -8.41 6.58
C PRO A 90 7.19 -9.08 7.92
N LYS A 91 6.80 -10.35 8.06
CA LYS A 91 7.21 -11.15 9.21
C LYS A 91 8.69 -11.51 9.12
N ARG A 92 9.38 -11.51 10.26
CA ARG A 92 10.80 -11.88 10.36
C ARG A 92 11.04 -13.38 10.15
N THR A 93 10.10 -14.20 10.61
CA THR A 93 10.13 -15.65 10.42
C THR A 93 8.90 -16.06 9.65
N LEU A 94 9.11 -16.72 8.51
CA LEU A 94 8.05 -17.10 7.58
C LEU A 94 7.96 -18.62 7.45
N SER A 95 6.74 -19.14 7.54
CA SER A 95 6.44 -20.51 7.14
C SER A 95 5.84 -20.50 5.74
N VAL A 96 6.58 -21.03 4.75
CA VAL A 96 6.20 -20.99 3.35
C VAL A 96 5.88 -22.39 2.87
N SER A 97 4.68 -22.62 2.35
CA SER A 97 4.35 -23.85 1.64
C SER A 97 4.71 -23.71 0.17
N CYS A 98 5.18 -24.79 -0.46
CA CYS A 98 5.39 -24.84 -1.90
C CYS A 98 4.61 -26.01 -2.51
N TYR A 99 3.62 -25.70 -3.33
CA TYR A 99 2.98 -26.69 -4.21
C TYR A 99 3.60 -26.53 -5.58
N CYS A 100 4.68 -27.28 -5.80
CA CYS A 100 5.61 -27.04 -6.89
C CYS A 100 6.47 -28.29 -7.15
N SER A 101 7.13 -28.29 -8.30
CA SER A 101 8.15 -29.28 -8.66
C SER A 101 9.34 -29.24 -7.69
N GLU A 102 10.18 -30.26 -7.72
CA GLU A 102 11.39 -30.31 -6.89
C GLU A 102 12.38 -29.18 -7.23
N SER A 103 12.52 -28.87 -8.53
CA SER A 103 13.34 -27.74 -9.00
C SER A 103 12.80 -26.41 -8.51
N GLU A 104 11.48 -26.21 -8.53
CA GLU A 104 10.87 -24.97 -8.04
C GLU A 104 10.97 -24.86 -6.51
N ALA A 105 10.85 -25.98 -5.78
CA ALA A 105 11.03 -26.00 -4.33
C ALA A 105 12.47 -25.65 -3.92
N ALA A 106 13.45 -26.20 -4.64
CA ALA A 106 14.87 -25.87 -4.44
C ALA A 106 15.14 -24.38 -4.73
N MET A 107 14.56 -23.86 -5.81
CA MET A 107 14.63 -22.46 -6.17
C MET A 107 13.99 -21.55 -5.10
N ALA A 108 12.79 -21.88 -4.62
CA ALA A 108 12.13 -21.14 -3.55
C ALA A 108 12.93 -21.17 -2.25
N SER A 109 13.52 -22.32 -1.91
CA SER A 109 14.38 -22.47 -0.73
C SER A 109 15.67 -21.66 -0.86
N ALA A 110 16.26 -21.58 -2.06
CA ALA A 110 17.44 -20.77 -2.33
C ALA A 110 17.12 -19.26 -2.28
N ALA A 111 15.99 -18.86 -2.86
CA ALA A 111 15.48 -17.49 -2.85
C ALA A 111 15.27 -16.97 -1.42
N LEU A 112 14.74 -17.83 -0.55
CA LEU A 112 14.31 -17.48 0.80
C LEU A 112 15.30 -17.92 1.90
N GLN A 113 16.56 -18.22 1.53
CA GLN A 113 17.64 -18.36 2.51
C GLN A 113 17.72 -17.13 3.42
N PRO A 114 18.15 -17.27 4.68
CA PRO A 114 18.24 -16.16 5.61
C PRO A 114 18.95 -14.95 5.00
N PHE A 115 18.34 -13.77 5.16
CA PHE A 115 18.86 -12.53 4.58
C PHE A 115 18.64 -11.35 5.52
N ALA A 116 19.47 -10.32 5.35
CA ALA A 116 19.31 -9.06 6.05
C ALA A 116 18.56 -8.05 5.17
N LEU A 117 17.60 -7.35 5.76
CA LEU A 117 16.92 -6.21 5.15
C LEU A 117 16.97 -5.07 6.16
N LEU A 118 17.63 -3.97 5.79
CA LEU A 118 17.87 -2.82 6.68
C LEU A 118 18.51 -3.23 8.02
N GLY A 119 19.48 -4.14 7.98
CA GLY A 119 20.17 -4.64 9.18
C GLY A 119 19.36 -5.63 10.04
N ARG A 120 18.13 -5.98 9.66
CA ARG A 120 17.30 -6.98 10.32
C ARG A 120 17.35 -8.32 9.60
N GLN A 121 17.50 -9.41 10.34
CA GLN A 121 17.51 -10.76 9.80
C GLN A 121 16.09 -11.27 9.56
N PHE A 122 15.88 -11.83 8.38
CA PHE A 122 14.67 -12.53 7.96
C PHE A 122 15.03 -13.97 7.64
N ALA A 123 14.14 -14.89 8.01
CA ALA A 123 14.28 -16.31 7.72
C ALA A 123 12.95 -16.87 7.24
N ALA A 124 12.99 -17.78 6.27
CA ALA A 124 11.83 -18.54 5.87
C ALA A 124 12.15 -20.04 5.91
N THR A 125 11.15 -20.83 6.26
CA THR A 125 11.18 -22.29 6.08
C THR A 125 10.25 -22.64 4.93
N VAL A 126 10.81 -23.20 3.86
CA VAL A 126 10.06 -23.64 2.69
C VAL A 126 9.76 -25.13 2.83
N ASN A 127 8.49 -25.48 2.88
CA ASN A 127 8.02 -26.85 2.98
C ASN A 127 7.25 -27.21 1.70
N ARG A 128 7.81 -28.12 0.90
CA ARG A 128 7.09 -28.71 -0.24
C ARG A 128 5.95 -29.58 0.30
N THR A 129 4.73 -29.37 -0.19
CA THR A 129 3.52 -30.00 0.36
C THR A 129 2.46 -30.18 -0.72
N THR A 130 1.61 -31.20 -0.57
CA THR A 130 0.41 -31.39 -1.39
C THR A 130 -0.79 -30.57 -0.88
N ASN A 131 -0.70 -30.02 0.34
CA ASN A 131 -1.69 -29.12 0.92
C ASN A 131 -1.04 -27.77 1.22
N PRO A 132 -0.99 -26.84 0.26
CA PRO A 132 -0.29 -25.56 0.43
C PRO A 132 -1.04 -24.59 1.36
N PHE A 133 -2.35 -24.76 1.55
CA PHE A 133 -3.17 -23.79 2.29
C PHE A 133 -3.36 -24.17 3.77
N GLY A 134 -2.44 -24.97 4.32
CA GLY A 134 -2.46 -25.36 5.73
C GLY A 134 -2.43 -24.17 6.70
N PRO A 135 -3.04 -24.28 7.89
CA PRO A 135 -3.12 -23.17 8.84
C PRO A 135 -1.74 -22.71 9.38
N GLY A 136 -0.72 -23.58 9.34
CA GLY A 136 0.64 -23.26 9.80
C GLY A 136 1.53 -22.49 8.81
N TYR A 137 1.03 -22.15 7.61
CA TYR A 137 1.77 -21.38 6.60
C TYR A 137 1.34 -19.92 6.56
N ASP A 138 2.29 -19.02 6.34
CA ASP A 138 2.06 -17.58 6.11
C ASP A 138 1.85 -17.27 4.63
N VAL A 139 2.62 -17.96 3.76
CA VAL A 139 2.59 -17.77 2.31
C VAL A 139 2.57 -19.12 1.61
N ALA A 140 1.72 -19.25 0.58
CA ALA A 140 1.73 -20.38 -0.34
C ALA A 140 2.38 -19.97 -1.66
N VAL A 141 3.45 -20.66 -2.04
CA VAL A 141 4.07 -20.57 -3.36
C VAL A 141 3.50 -21.66 -4.25
N LEU A 142 2.89 -21.27 -5.36
CA LEU A 142 2.27 -22.17 -6.33
C LEU A 142 3.09 -22.15 -7.60
N GLY A 143 3.68 -23.30 -7.96
CA GLY A 143 4.31 -23.51 -9.27
C GLY A 143 3.28 -23.75 -10.37
N GLN A 144 3.74 -24.19 -11.53
CA GLN A 144 2.85 -24.49 -12.68
C GLN A 144 1.73 -25.48 -12.31
N ASP A 145 2.02 -26.52 -11.52
CA ASP A 145 1.05 -27.53 -11.11
C ASP A 145 0.00 -26.99 -10.12
N GLY A 146 0.29 -25.87 -9.44
CA GLY A 146 -0.58 -25.27 -8.43
C GLY A 146 -1.65 -24.34 -8.97
N ILE A 147 -1.67 -24.06 -10.29
CA ILE A 147 -2.63 -23.16 -10.94
C ILE A 147 -4.08 -23.58 -10.65
N GLY A 148 -4.37 -24.88 -10.70
CA GLY A 148 -5.70 -25.43 -10.49
C GLY A 148 -6.23 -25.26 -9.06
N LEU A 149 -5.38 -24.85 -8.11
CA LEU A 149 -5.73 -24.64 -6.71
C LEU A 149 -6.21 -23.21 -6.40
N ALA A 150 -6.40 -22.39 -7.44
CA ALA A 150 -6.87 -21.01 -7.31
C ALA A 150 -8.20 -20.89 -6.53
N PRO A 151 -9.22 -21.75 -6.75
CA PRO A 151 -10.46 -21.68 -5.98
C PRO A 151 -10.26 -21.89 -4.47
N GLU A 152 -9.34 -22.77 -4.07
CA GLU A 152 -9.06 -23.08 -2.67
C GLU A 152 -8.23 -21.98 -1.98
N ALA A 153 -7.45 -21.22 -2.75
CA ALA A 153 -6.62 -20.11 -2.27
C ALA A 153 -7.44 -19.00 -1.59
N GLU A 154 -8.72 -18.83 -1.94
CA GLU A 154 -9.55 -17.73 -1.43
C GLU A 154 -9.73 -17.77 0.09
N ARG A 155 -9.95 -18.95 0.67
CA ARG A 155 -10.08 -19.09 2.13
C ARG A 155 -8.76 -18.76 2.83
N PHE A 156 -7.64 -19.14 2.22
CA PHE A 156 -6.31 -18.82 2.71
C PHE A 156 -6.06 -17.30 2.71
N LEU A 157 -6.43 -16.63 1.62
CA LEU A 157 -6.36 -15.17 1.48
C LEU A 157 -7.31 -14.46 2.45
N GLN A 158 -8.53 -14.95 2.64
CA GLN A 158 -9.49 -14.39 3.61
C GLN A 158 -8.97 -14.45 5.06
N ALA A 159 -8.11 -15.42 5.38
CA ALA A 159 -7.43 -15.52 6.66
C ALA A 159 -6.24 -14.53 6.81
N GLY A 160 -5.99 -13.66 5.83
CA GLY A 160 -4.93 -12.66 5.86
C GLY A 160 -3.58 -13.15 5.35
N LYS A 161 -3.55 -14.29 4.64
CA LYS A 161 -2.31 -14.94 4.20
C LYS A 161 -1.93 -14.57 2.77
N GLY A 162 -0.72 -14.95 2.36
CA GLY A 162 -0.16 -14.63 1.05
C GLY A 162 -0.20 -15.79 0.06
N VAL A 163 -0.42 -15.51 -1.22
CA VAL A 163 -0.25 -16.48 -2.32
C VAL A 163 0.67 -15.88 -3.36
N VAL A 164 1.72 -16.60 -3.75
CA VAL A 164 2.64 -16.20 -4.82
C VAL A 164 2.64 -17.30 -5.88
N ILE A 165 2.20 -16.97 -7.08
CA ILE A 165 2.15 -17.89 -8.21
C ILE A 165 3.37 -17.64 -9.09
N ILE A 166 4.09 -18.70 -9.43
CA ILE A 166 5.19 -18.63 -10.37
C ILE A 166 4.95 -19.64 -11.48
N ALA A 167 4.45 -19.14 -12.59
CA ALA A 167 3.97 -19.98 -13.67
C ALA A 167 3.90 -19.21 -14.98
N ASN A 168 4.03 -19.94 -16.08
CA ASN A 168 3.70 -19.43 -17.40
C ASN A 168 2.18 -19.56 -17.56
N LEU A 169 1.47 -18.47 -17.24
CA LEU A 169 0.02 -18.43 -17.35
C LEU A 169 -0.41 -18.43 -18.82
N ARG A 170 -1.50 -19.13 -19.09
CA ARG A 170 -2.23 -19.13 -20.35
C ARG A 170 -3.61 -18.53 -20.13
N LYS A 171 -4.30 -18.23 -21.24
CA LYS A 171 -5.67 -17.73 -21.21
C LYS A 171 -6.62 -18.65 -20.42
N GLU A 172 -6.49 -19.96 -20.58
CA GLU A 172 -7.33 -20.92 -19.84
C GLU A 172 -7.13 -20.86 -18.32
N ASP A 173 -5.90 -20.57 -17.87
CA ASP A 173 -5.55 -20.55 -16.46
C ASP A 173 -6.28 -19.39 -15.72
N LEU A 174 -6.48 -18.25 -16.39
CA LEU A 174 -7.29 -17.15 -15.84
C LEU A 174 -8.77 -17.51 -15.70
N ALA A 175 -9.32 -18.24 -16.67
CA ALA A 175 -10.70 -18.69 -16.65
C ALA A 175 -10.97 -19.69 -15.51
N GLN A 176 -9.94 -20.38 -15.01
CA GLN A 176 -10.02 -21.31 -13.88
C GLN A 176 -10.00 -20.64 -12.50
N GLY A 177 -10.10 -19.31 -12.43
CA GLY A 177 -10.20 -18.55 -11.18
C GLY A 177 -8.99 -17.69 -10.86
N LEU A 178 -7.86 -17.89 -11.54
CA LEU A 178 -6.69 -17.00 -11.38
C LEU A 178 -6.99 -15.56 -11.81
N GLY A 179 -7.85 -15.36 -12.80
CA GLY A 179 -8.26 -14.01 -13.23
C GLY A 179 -8.92 -13.22 -12.09
N ARG A 180 -9.70 -13.90 -11.24
CA ARG A 180 -10.31 -13.29 -10.05
C ARG A 180 -9.28 -13.02 -8.95
N LEU A 181 -8.38 -13.97 -8.67
CA LEU A 181 -7.34 -13.80 -7.65
C LEU A 181 -6.38 -12.65 -7.98
N LEU A 182 -5.94 -12.58 -9.24
CA LEU A 182 -4.99 -11.59 -9.70
C LEU A 182 -5.66 -10.31 -10.20
N ALA A 183 -7.00 -10.27 -10.27
CA ALA A 183 -7.77 -9.21 -10.92
C ALA A 183 -7.19 -8.88 -12.31
N ALA A 184 -6.95 -9.93 -13.09
CA ALA A 184 -6.26 -9.88 -14.37
C ALA A 184 -7.07 -10.60 -15.46
N ASP A 185 -6.91 -10.14 -16.69
CA ASP A 185 -7.55 -10.66 -17.89
C ASP A 185 -6.53 -10.83 -19.03
N TRP A 186 -6.95 -11.51 -20.08
CA TRP A 186 -6.16 -11.85 -21.25
C TRP A 186 -6.66 -11.07 -22.46
N ASN A 187 -6.13 -9.86 -22.70
CA ASN A 187 -6.56 -9.05 -23.85
C ASN A 187 -5.50 -8.08 -24.40
N GLY A 188 -4.23 -8.22 -24.02
CA GLY A 188 -3.17 -7.36 -24.55
C GLY A 188 -2.68 -7.83 -25.92
N THR A 189 -3.14 -7.23 -27.02
CA THR A 189 -2.41 -7.27 -28.30
C THR A 189 -1.31 -6.22 -28.29
N ALA A 190 -0.06 -6.61 -28.03
CA ALA A 190 1.11 -5.74 -28.20
C ALA A 190 2.05 -6.37 -29.23
N PRO A 191 2.71 -5.58 -30.09
CA PRO A 191 3.58 -6.12 -31.13
C PRO A 191 4.73 -6.94 -30.52
N ILE A 192 4.94 -8.13 -31.08
CA ILE A 192 6.09 -8.99 -30.77
C ILE A 192 7.32 -8.35 -31.40
N ALA A 193 8.27 -7.93 -30.58
CA ALA A 193 9.62 -7.65 -31.05
C ALA A 193 10.58 -8.51 -30.22
N GLY A 194 11.31 -9.41 -30.90
CA GLY A 194 12.34 -10.29 -30.35
C GLY A 194 13.59 -9.55 -29.89
N LEU A 195 13.41 -8.45 -29.17
CA LEU A 195 14.48 -7.73 -28.49
C LEU A 195 14.59 -8.26 -27.05
N PRO A 196 15.80 -8.31 -26.47
CA PRO A 196 15.96 -8.55 -25.04
C PRO A 196 15.18 -7.47 -24.30
N ALA A 197 14.12 -7.88 -23.63
CA ALA A 197 13.14 -6.95 -23.11
C ALA A 197 13.46 -6.66 -21.65
N ARG A 198 14.01 -5.46 -21.42
CA ARG A 198 14.32 -4.96 -20.09
C ARG A 198 13.04 -4.86 -19.26
N LEU A 199 13.03 -5.47 -18.07
CA LEU A 199 11.98 -5.28 -17.10
C LEU A 199 12.23 -3.99 -16.32
N GLN A 200 11.21 -3.15 -16.27
CA GLN A 200 11.22 -1.91 -15.52
C GLN A 200 10.09 -1.94 -14.50
N PRO A 201 10.28 -1.35 -13.32
CA PRO A 201 9.18 -1.04 -12.42
C PRO A 201 8.13 -0.20 -13.16
N ALA A 202 6.85 -0.54 -13.00
CA ALA A 202 5.81 0.30 -13.58
C ALA A 202 5.80 1.67 -12.86
N ALA A 203 5.85 2.76 -13.64
CA ALA A 203 5.97 4.12 -13.11
C ALA A 203 4.87 4.50 -12.11
N ASN A 204 3.67 3.93 -12.28
CA ASN A 204 2.49 4.21 -11.46
C ASN A 204 2.20 3.08 -10.45
N SER A 205 3.13 2.17 -10.18
CA SER A 205 2.86 1.02 -9.30
C SER A 205 2.58 1.45 -7.86
N ARG A 206 1.36 1.20 -7.36
CA ARG A 206 1.01 1.33 -5.93
C ARG A 206 1.76 0.32 -5.05
N TYR A 207 2.43 -0.66 -5.66
CA TYR A 207 3.26 -1.66 -5.00
C TYR A 207 4.74 -1.34 -5.06
N TYR A 208 5.09 -0.04 -5.08
CA TYR A 208 6.45 0.47 -5.01
C TYR A 208 7.29 -0.17 -3.87
N ASN A 209 6.66 -0.62 -2.80
CA ASN A 209 7.31 -1.43 -1.76
C ASN A 209 7.99 -2.68 -2.28
N ILE A 210 7.32 -3.45 -3.14
CA ILE A 210 7.88 -4.67 -3.69
C ILE A 210 9.16 -4.34 -4.46
N VAL A 211 9.15 -3.23 -5.20
CA VAL A 211 10.31 -2.69 -5.92
C VAL A 211 11.40 -2.25 -4.95
N LYS A 212 11.07 -1.60 -3.83
CA LYS A 212 12.03 -1.26 -2.78
C LYS A 212 12.63 -2.50 -2.10
N TYR A 213 11.82 -3.52 -1.80
CA TYR A 213 12.30 -4.78 -1.23
C TYR A 213 13.29 -5.41 -2.20
N PHE A 214 12.98 -5.36 -3.48
CA PHE A 214 13.86 -5.83 -4.54
C PHE A 214 15.21 -5.07 -4.55
N ARG A 215 15.19 -3.73 -4.49
CA ARG A 215 16.39 -2.88 -4.45
C ARG A 215 17.26 -3.05 -3.19
N HIS A 216 16.66 -3.39 -2.04
CA HIS A 216 17.42 -3.58 -0.79
C HIS A 216 17.81 -5.03 -0.53
N ALA A 217 17.00 -5.99 -0.97
CA ALA A 217 17.33 -7.40 -0.88
C ALA A 217 18.37 -7.83 -1.93
N SER A 218 18.65 -6.99 -2.92
CA SER A 218 19.69 -7.21 -3.93
C SER A 218 20.40 -5.91 -4.27
N SER A 219 21.74 -5.91 -4.34
CA SER A 219 22.57 -4.75 -4.69
C SER A 219 22.50 -4.37 -6.18
N LEU A 220 21.43 -4.73 -6.89
CA LEU A 220 21.33 -4.55 -8.33
C LEU A 220 20.70 -3.22 -8.71
N TYR A 221 21.41 -2.51 -9.57
CA TYR A 221 20.79 -1.64 -10.55
C TYR A 221 19.84 -2.49 -11.40
N LEU A 222 18.58 -2.07 -11.54
CA LEU A 222 17.57 -2.64 -12.45
C LEU A 222 17.96 -2.57 -13.95
N GLY A 223 19.24 -2.35 -14.26
CA GLY A 223 19.78 -2.23 -15.62
C GLY A 223 20.18 -3.56 -16.27
N ASP A 224 20.36 -4.63 -15.49
CA ASP A 224 20.64 -5.96 -16.05
C ASP A 224 19.34 -6.57 -16.58
N SER A 225 19.32 -6.85 -17.88
CA SER A 225 18.15 -7.34 -18.59
C SER A 225 17.69 -8.69 -18.04
N LEU A 226 16.49 -8.71 -17.48
CA LEU A 226 15.75 -9.95 -17.26
C LEU A 226 15.35 -10.54 -18.61
N ASP A 227 16.05 -11.60 -19.05
CA ASP A 227 15.74 -12.31 -20.29
C ASP A 227 14.43 -13.10 -20.15
N ALA A 228 13.30 -12.44 -20.38
CA ALA A 228 11.98 -13.05 -20.42
C ALA A 228 11.46 -13.06 -21.86
N HIS A 229 11.25 -14.25 -22.42
CA HIS A 229 10.63 -14.44 -23.72
C HIS A 229 9.11 -14.48 -23.57
N PHE A 230 8.40 -13.52 -24.16
CA PHE A 230 6.94 -13.49 -24.20
C PHE A 230 6.44 -13.72 -25.63
N SER A 231 5.46 -14.61 -25.80
CA SER A 231 4.76 -14.82 -27.07
C SER A 231 3.46 -14.02 -27.11
N GLY A 232 3.33 -13.08 -28.06
CA GLY A 232 2.09 -12.58 -28.69
C GLY A 232 0.96 -11.97 -27.84
N GLU A 233 0.44 -12.71 -26.87
CA GLU A 233 -0.71 -12.33 -26.05
C GLU A 233 -0.25 -12.14 -24.60
N ARG A 234 -0.76 -11.09 -23.95
CA ARG A 234 -0.25 -10.66 -22.64
C ARG A 234 -1.36 -10.52 -21.61
N LEU A 235 -1.00 -10.87 -20.37
CA LEU A 235 -1.77 -10.57 -19.17
C LEU A 235 -1.93 -9.05 -19.02
N HIS A 236 -3.11 -8.60 -18.57
CA HIS A 236 -3.40 -7.21 -18.25
C HIS A 236 -4.32 -7.13 -17.01
N PRO A 237 -4.28 -6.06 -16.18
CA PRO A 237 -5.31 -5.84 -15.16
C PRO A 237 -6.71 -5.79 -15.79
N ALA A 238 -7.67 -6.53 -15.22
CA ALA A 238 -9.01 -6.69 -15.80
C ALA A 238 -9.83 -5.38 -15.83
N ASP A 239 -9.50 -4.45 -14.95
CA ASP A 239 -10.13 -3.14 -14.77
C ASP A 239 -9.24 -1.99 -15.27
N ASN A 240 -8.16 -2.30 -16.00
CA ASN A 240 -7.14 -1.35 -16.43
C ASN A 240 -6.41 -0.62 -15.28
N ASP A 241 -6.46 -1.15 -14.06
CA ASP A 241 -5.69 -0.65 -12.92
C ASP A 241 -4.20 -0.98 -13.08
N THR A 242 -3.51 -0.15 -13.88
CA THR A 242 -2.07 -0.30 -14.16
C THR A 242 -1.19 -0.15 -12.92
N GLU A 243 -1.73 0.38 -11.80
CA GLU A 243 -1.00 0.45 -10.55
C GLU A 243 -0.70 -0.96 -9.99
N ARG A 244 -1.42 -1.99 -10.45
CA ARG A 244 -1.19 -3.37 -10.00
C ARG A 244 0.06 -4.03 -10.56
N ILE A 245 0.57 -3.45 -11.63
CA ILE A 245 1.74 -3.94 -12.34
C ILE A 245 2.96 -3.62 -11.48
N ILE A 246 3.74 -4.63 -11.17
CA ILE A 246 5.00 -4.46 -10.41
C ILE A 246 6.14 -4.29 -11.41
N LEU A 247 6.21 -5.21 -12.37
CA LEU A 247 7.22 -5.23 -13.42
C LEU A 247 6.57 -5.40 -14.77
N ALA A 248 6.95 -4.54 -15.70
CA ALA A 248 6.61 -4.66 -17.10
C ALA A 248 7.84 -4.47 -17.98
N GLN A 249 7.80 -5.06 -19.17
CA GLN A 249 8.74 -4.77 -20.24
C GLN A 249 8.42 -3.42 -20.88
N GLU A 250 9.40 -2.79 -21.52
CA GLU A 250 9.19 -1.59 -22.35
C GLU A 250 8.13 -1.81 -23.44
N SER A 251 7.99 -3.05 -23.92
CA SER A 251 6.96 -3.43 -24.89
C SER A 251 5.54 -3.50 -24.29
N GLY A 252 5.40 -3.38 -22.97
CA GLY A 252 4.13 -3.50 -22.25
C GLY A 252 3.80 -4.91 -21.72
N ALA A 253 4.74 -5.87 -21.77
CA ALA A 253 4.51 -7.22 -21.23
C ALA A 253 4.60 -7.19 -19.71
N ILE A 254 3.59 -7.68 -19.00
CA ILE A 254 3.64 -7.76 -17.55
C ILE A 254 4.39 -9.03 -17.15
N ALA A 255 5.42 -8.87 -16.32
CA ALA A 255 6.19 -9.99 -15.76
C ALA A 255 5.88 -10.23 -14.28
N ALA A 256 5.31 -9.26 -13.59
CA ALA A 256 4.85 -9.43 -12.22
C ALA A 256 3.65 -8.53 -11.91
N LEU A 257 2.67 -9.09 -11.21
CA LEU A 257 1.44 -8.42 -10.81
C LEU A 257 1.13 -8.74 -9.34
N ALA A 258 0.62 -7.77 -8.60
CA ALA A 258 0.12 -7.97 -7.24
C ALA A 258 -1.34 -7.54 -7.12
N ASN A 259 -2.08 -8.21 -6.25
CA ASN A 259 -3.46 -7.88 -5.95
C ASN A 259 -3.81 -8.23 -4.49
N PRO A 260 -4.29 -7.28 -3.67
CA PRO A 260 -4.91 -7.60 -2.39
C PRO A 260 -6.23 -8.33 -2.63
N VAL A 261 -6.47 -9.40 -1.87
CA VAL A 261 -7.69 -10.20 -1.95
C VAL A 261 -8.25 -10.38 -0.54
N GLY A 262 -9.33 -9.64 -0.23
CA GLY A 262 -9.88 -9.59 1.11
C GLY A 262 -8.84 -9.07 2.12
N LYS A 263 -8.48 -9.91 3.10
CA LYS A 263 -7.43 -9.59 4.09
C LYS A 263 -6.02 -10.01 3.63
N GLY A 264 -5.94 -10.85 2.59
CA GLY A 264 -4.71 -11.46 2.10
C GLY A 264 -4.22 -10.82 0.82
N ARG A 265 -3.23 -11.46 0.20
CA ARG A 265 -2.48 -10.90 -0.93
C ARG A 265 -2.10 -11.97 -1.92
N ALA A 266 -2.44 -11.77 -3.19
CA ALA A 266 -2.03 -12.62 -4.28
C ALA A 266 -0.99 -11.88 -5.14
N ALA A 267 0.05 -12.58 -5.57
CA ALA A 267 0.98 -12.08 -6.56
C ALA A 267 1.26 -13.15 -7.61
N TRP A 268 1.58 -12.71 -8.81
CA TRP A 268 2.07 -13.55 -9.88
C TRP A 268 3.42 -13.04 -10.37
N LEU A 269 4.28 -13.99 -10.72
CA LEU A 269 5.59 -13.77 -11.31
C LEU A 269 5.75 -14.69 -12.52
N LEU A 270 6.24 -14.14 -13.63
CA LEU A 270 6.68 -14.93 -14.76
C LEU A 270 8.01 -15.66 -14.41
N PRO A 271 8.11 -16.97 -14.68
CA PRO A 271 9.37 -17.70 -14.57
C PRO A 271 10.50 -17.03 -15.37
N SER A 272 11.68 -16.91 -14.76
CA SER A 272 12.87 -16.30 -15.38
C SER A 272 14.15 -16.78 -14.67
N SER A 273 15.32 -16.52 -15.28
CA SER A 273 16.62 -16.82 -14.67
C SER A 273 16.87 -16.09 -13.34
N GLU A 274 16.20 -14.96 -13.13
CA GLU A 274 16.33 -14.07 -11.96
C GLU A 274 15.16 -14.22 -10.97
N GLN A 275 14.30 -15.22 -11.19
CA GLN A 275 13.10 -15.51 -10.41
C GLN A 275 13.37 -15.62 -8.90
N ASN A 276 14.53 -16.14 -8.49
CA ASN A 276 14.90 -16.28 -7.09
C ASN A 276 14.86 -14.93 -6.34
N ARG A 277 15.26 -13.85 -7.01
CA ARG A 277 15.36 -12.52 -6.39
C ARG A 277 13.99 -11.87 -6.26
N LEU A 278 13.17 -12.01 -7.31
CA LEU A 278 11.80 -11.48 -7.34
C LEU A 278 10.88 -12.22 -6.38
N LEU A 279 11.04 -13.55 -6.28
CA LEU A 279 10.26 -14.38 -5.38
C LEU A 279 10.40 -13.93 -3.92
N ARG A 280 11.62 -13.62 -3.46
CA ARG A 280 11.84 -13.13 -2.09
C ARG A 280 11.01 -11.88 -1.78
N SER A 281 11.05 -10.90 -2.67
CA SER A 281 10.35 -9.63 -2.48
C SER A 281 8.83 -9.82 -2.47
N LEU A 282 8.32 -10.68 -3.36
CA LEU A 282 6.91 -11.03 -3.43
C LEU A 282 6.45 -11.81 -2.20
N VAL A 283 7.24 -12.75 -1.69
CA VAL A 283 6.92 -13.50 -0.48
C VAL A 283 6.88 -12.60 0.74
N LEU A 284 7.85 -11.69 0.89
CA LEU A 284 7.82 -10.69 1.97
C LEU A 284 6.58 -9.82 1.91
N TRP A 285 6.25 -9.30 0.72
CA TRP A 285 5.05 -8.51 0.51
C TRP A 285 3.78 -9.33 0.77
N ALA A 286 3.70 -10.55 0.28
CA ALA A 286 2.53 -11.42 0.46
C ALA A 286 2.33 -11.81 1.93
N SER A 287 3.41 -11.93 2.70
CA SER A 287 3.39 -12.21 4.14
C SER A 287 3.02 -11.02 5.02
N GLY A 288 3.05 -9.80 4.45
CA GLY A 288 3.06 -8.61 5.26
C GLY A 288 1.76 -8.42 6.03
N GLU A 289 1.87 -8.04 7.29
CA GLU A 289 0.72 -7.78 8.15
C GLU A 289 0.33 -6.29 8.08
N SER A 290 -0.86 -5.98 8.59
CA SER A 290 -1.23 -4.60 8.90
C SER A 290 -1.25 -4.48 10.42
N MET A 291 -0.42 -3.59 10.95
CA MET A 291 -0.39 -3.29 12.37
C MET A 291 -1.16 -2.00 12.62
N VAL A 292 -2.04 -2.03 13.62
CA VAL A 292 -2.84 -0.88 14.04
C VAL A 292 -2.45 -0.55 15.47
N PHE A 293 -2.11 0.71 15.71
CA PHE A 293 -1.71 1.24 17.01
C PHE A 293 -2.65 2.36 17.43
N GLY A 294 -2.81 2.55 18.74
CA GLY A 294 -3.67 3.59 19.31
C GLY A 294 -5.12 3.16 19.46
N ALA A 295 -5.96 4.09 19.89
CA ALA A 295 -7.40 3.85 20.02
C ALA A 295 -8.04 3.87 18.63
N ARG A 296 -9.08 3.05 18.43
CA ARG A 296 -9.88 3.16 17.20
C ARG A 296 -10.51 4.54 17.15
N VAL A 297 -10.40 5.15 15.97
CA VAL A 297 -10.88 6.50 15.69
C VAL A 297 -12.16 6.41 14.86
N PRO A 298 -13.38 6.52 15.46
CA PRO A 298 -14.61 6.59 14.68
C PRO A 298 -14.71 7.94 13.97
N ASP A 299 -14.83 7.93 12.64
CA ASP A 299 -14.99 9.12 11.77
C ASP A 299 -13.81 10.12 11.83
N PRO A 300 -12.60 9.73 11.36
CA PRO A 300 -11.41 10.57 11.43
C PRO A 300 -11.61 11.91 10.71
N VAL A 301 -11.28 13.01 11.39
CA VAL A 301 -11.34 14.38 10.84
C VAL A 301 -10.20 14.65 9.85
N ALA A 302 -9.06 13.95 10.01
CA ALA A 302 -7.94 14.05 9.08
C ALA A 302 -7.25 12.70 8.87
N VAL A 303 -7.12 12.27 7.62
CA VAL A 303 -6.31 11.08 7.27
C VAL A 303 -5.04 11.55 6.59
N ALA A 304 -3.90 11.41 7.28
CA ALA A 304 -2.62 11.75 6.72
C ALA A 304 -1.90 10.48 6.27
N MET A 305 -1.82 10.28 4.96
CA MET A 305 -1.04 9.20 4.39
C MET A 305 0.38 9.70 4.16
N LEU A 306 1.37 9.08 4.80
CA LEU A 306 2.74 9.22 4.32
C LEU A 306 2.94 8.22 3.19
N THR A 307 2.69 8.70 1.98
CA THR A 307 3.43 8.18 0.83
C THR A 307 4.80 8.83 0.91
N SER A 308 5.80 8.13 1.45
CA SER A 308 7.18 8.64 1.47
C SER A 308 7.60 9.00 0.04
N VAL A 309 7.72 10.31 -0.19
CA VAL A 309 8.27 10.92 -1.39
C VAL A 309 9.80 10.92 -1.21
N GLU A 310 10.50 10.23 -2.10
CA GLU A 310 11.86 10.56 -2.55
C GLU A 310 13.15 10.16 -1.77
N GLN A 311 13.17 9.51 -0.61
CA GLN A 311 14.47 9.08 -0.03
C GLN A 311 14.76 7.57 -0.07
N ASP A 312 15.95 7.25 -0.58
CA ASP A 312 16.62 5.95 -0.56
C ASP A 312 16.85 5.49 0.89
N GLY A 313 15.85 4.85 1.50
CA GLY A 313 16.03 4.27 2.83
C GLY A 313 14.76 3.80 3.52
N LEU A 314 13.59 4.40 3.22
CA LEU A 314 12.38 4.05 3.96
C LEU A 314 11.49 3.02 3.27
N PHE A 315 11.16 2.01 4.07
CA PHE A 315 10.22 0.95 3.79
C PHE A 315 8.79 1.48 4.07
N GLN A 316 7.91 1.43 3.06
CA GLN A 316 6.43 1.30 3.17
C GLN A 316 5.46 2.50 3.02
N PRO A 317 4.22 2.24 2.50
CA PRO A 317 3.08 3.13 2.59
C PRO A 317 2.49 2.98 3.99
N LEU A 318 2.79 3.97 4.80
CA LEU A 318 2.29 4.09 6.15
C LEU A 318 1.07 5.02 6.10
N ALA A 319 -0.04 4.61 6.71
CA ALA A 319 -1.21 5.46 6.87
C ALA A 319 -1.32 5.86 8.34
N VAL A 320 -1.11 7.14 8.64
CA VAL A 320 -1.38 7.70 9.98
C VAL A 320 -2.78 8.32 9.93
N GLU A 321 -3.74 7.70 10.60
CA GLU A 321 -5.10 8.21 10.71
C GLU A 321 -5.20 8.96 12.05
N LEU A 322 -5.39 10.28 12.03
CA LEU A 322 -5.49 11.10 13.24
C LEU A 322 -6.90 11.66 13.42
N GLN A 323 -7.34 11.82 14.66
CA GLN A 323 -8.56 12.58 14.97
C GLN A 323 -8.35 13.37 16.24
N LEU A 324 -8.80 14.62 16.27
CA LEU A 324 -8.90 15.31 17.55
C LEU A 324 -9.87 14.52 18.44
N GLY A 325 -9.37 14.01 19.56
CA GLY A 325 -10.26 13.57 20.62
C GLY A 325 -11.02 14.81 21.04
N TYR A 326 -12.36 14.81 20.95
CA TYR A 326 -13.14 15.91 21.46
C TYR A 326 -12.74 16.14 22.92
N LEU A 327 -12.27 17.36 23.23
CA LEU A 327 -11.91 17.85 24.57
C LEU A 327 -13.11 17.90 25.54
N PHE A 328 -14.24 17.29 25.19
CA PHE A 328 -15.43 17.19 26.01
C PHE A 328 -15.83 15.72 26.12
N GLN A 329 -15.25 15.04 27.10
CA GLN A 329 -15.94 13.96 27.78
C GLN A 329 -16.22 14.47 29.20
N ASP A 330 -17.51 14.67 29.49
CA ASP A 330 -18.03 14.75 30.86
C ASP A 330 -17.80 13.41 31.60
#